data_AF-A0A416PGC7-F1
#
_entry.id   AF-A0A416PGC7-F1
#
_cell.length_a   1.000
_cell.length_b   1.000
_cell.length_c   1.000
_cell.angle_alpha   90.00
_cell.angle_beta   90.00
_cell.angle_gamma   90.00
#
_symmetry.space_group_name_H-M   'P 1'
#
loop_
_entity.id
_entity.type
_entity.pdbx_description
1 polymer ?
#
loop_
_entity_poly.entity_id
_entity_poly.type
_entity_poly.pdbx_seq_one_letter_code
_entity_poly.pdbx_strand_id
1 'polypeptide(L)'
;MSAYYMLLTVIIQWCERNGLDEPSARAYITEFTGALSRKAATWDGDLEDLAREMTPGGLNWMALTHLEEKDAYTPWTEILGSILEKVIKE
;
A
#
# COMPACT_ATOMS: atom_id res chain seq x y z
N MET A 1 -5.13 9.85 6.92
CA MET A 1 -3.86 10.36 7.46
C MET A 1 -3.24 9.41 8.48
N SER A 2 -3.81 9.24 9.69
CA SER A 2 -3.16 8.44 10.76
C SER A 2 -2.97 6.95 10.43
N ALA A 3 -3.95 6.29 9.81
CA ALA A 3 -3.84 4.87 9.44
C ALA A 3 -2.70 4.62 8.42
N TYR A 4 -2.48 5.56 7.49
CA TYR A 4 -1.39 5.48 6.53
C TYR A 4 -0.02 5.60 7.21
N TYR A 5 0.15 6.54 8.15
CA TYR A 5 1.40 6.65 8.90
C TYR A 5 1.69 5.38 9.71
N MET A 6 0.68 4.74 10.30
CA MET A 6 0.85 3.46 10.99
C MET A 6 1.25 2.33 10.04
N LEU A 7 0.68 2.29 8.83
CA LEU A 7 1.11 1.34 7.80
C LEU A 7 2.59 1.52 7.45
N LEU A 8 3.03 2.76 7.22
CA LEU A 8 4.44 3.05 6.96
C LEU A 8 5.32 2.59 8.13
N THR A 9 4.93 2.88 9.38
CA THR A 9 5.66 2.42 10.57
C THR A 9 5.80 0.90 10.61
N VAL A 10 4.73 0.14 10.36
CA VAL A 10 4.78 -1.33 10.40
C VAL A 10 5.74 -1.89 9.34
N ILE A 11 5.74 -1.31 8.14
CA ILE A 11 6.63 -1.72 7.05
C ILE A 11 8.08 -1.36 7.37
N ILE A 12 8.35 -0.14 7.84
CA ILE A 12 9.70 0.30 8.24
C ILE A 12 10.27 -0.62 9.33
N GLN A 13 9.48 -0.90 10.36
CA GLN A 13 9.91 -1.82 11.43
C GLN A 13 10.14 -3.25 10.92
N TRP A 14 9.39 -3.68 9.91
CA TRP A 14 9.68 -4.96 9.26
C TRP A 14 11.02 -4.92 8.52
N CYS A 15 11.33 -3.84 7.79
CA CYS A 15 12.66 -3.66 7.18
C CYS A 15 13.78 -3.69 8.23
N GLU A 16 13.60 -3.03 9.37
CA GLU A 16 14.55 -3.05 10.50
C GLU A 16 14.81 -4.46 11.02
N ARG A 17 13.74 -5.23 11.25
CA ARG A 17 13.86 -6.63 11.69
C ARG A 17 14.56 -7.53 10.67
N ASN A 18 14.66 -7.10 9.42
CA ASN A 18 15.32 -7.83 8.33
C ASN A 18 16.67 -7.21 7.94
N GLY A 19 17.22 -6.31 8.76
CA GLY A 19 18.61 -5.86 8.66
C GLY A 19 18.84 -4.53 7.92
N LEU A 20 17.79 -3.78 7.59
CA LEU A 20 17.92 -2.41 7.06
C LEU A 20 17.86 -1.40 8.22
N ASP A 21 18.78 -0.44 8.29
CA ASP A 21 18.71 0.58 9.35
C ASP A 21 17.48 1.49 9.20
N GLU A 22 17.00 2.04 10.31
CA GLU A 22 15.78 2.85 10.36
C GLU A 22 15.79 4.06 9.40
N PRO A 23 16.86 4.90 9.37
CA PRO A 23 16.94 5.99 8.40
C PRO A 23 16.80 5.52 6.95
N SER A 24 17.52 4.47 6.56
CA SER A 24 17.45 3.92 5.20
C SER A 24 16.07 3.32 4.89
N ALA A 25 15.49 2.57 5.83
CA ALA A 25 14.16 1.99 5.68
C ALA A 25 13.08 3.05 5.52
N ARG A 26 13.12 4.10 6.37
CA ARG A 26 12.21 5.23 6.29
C ARG A 26 12.34 5.97 4.96
N ALA A 27 13.56 6.33 4.57
CA ALA A 27 13.81 7.01 3.30
C ALA A 27 13.27 6.19 2.13
N TYR A 28 13.66 4.92 2.03
CA TYR A 28 13.24 4.03 0.95
C TYR A 28 11.71 3.90 0.86
N ILE A 29 11.04 3.56 1.96
CA ILE A 29 9.59 3.31 1.97
C ILE A 29 8.80 4.60 1.67
N THR A 30 9.21 5.74 2.24
CA THR A 30 8.51 7.01 2.02
C THR A 30 8.71 7.54 0.60
N GLU A 31 9.92 7.45 0.04
CA GLU A 31 10.18 7.84 -1.34
C GLU A 31 9.44 6.93 -2.33
N PHE A 32 9.50 5.62 -2.12
CA PHE A 32 8.83 4.62 -2.96
C PHE A 32 7.32 4.85 -2.99
N THR A 33 6.67 4.89 -1.82
CA THR A 33 5.21 5.11 -1.74
C THR A 33 4.80 6.49 -2.24
N GLY A 34 5.62 7.51 -2.02
CA GLY A 34 5.41 8.85 -2.59
C GLY A 34 5.49 8.85 -4.12
N ALA A 35 6.42 8.11 -4.71
CA ALA A 35 6.52 7.97 -6.17
C ALA A 35 5.31 7.25 -6.77
N LEU A 36 4.86 6.15 -6.16
CA LEU A 36 3.65 5.45 -6.57
C LEU A 36 2.42 6.36 -6.49
N SER A 37 2.28 7.11 -5.39
CA SER A 37 1.17 8.06 -5.21
C SER A 37 1.16 9.15 -6.28
N ARG A 38 2.34 9.68 -6.64
CA ARG A 38 2.46 10.66 -7.73
C ARG A 38 2.09 10.07 -9.08
N LYS A 39 2.53 8.84 -9.39
CA LYS A 39 2.16 8.15 -10.65
C LYS A 39 0.65 7.95 -10.73
N ALA A 40 0.03 7.45 -9.65
CA ALA A 40 -1.41 7.24 -9.57
C ALA A 40 -2.20 8.55 -9.73
N ALA A 41 -1.74 9.65 -9.14
CA ALA A 41 -2.41 10.94 -9.21
C ALA A 41 -2.45 11.56 -10.62
N THR A 42 -1.56 11.15 -11.51
CA THR A 42 -1.48 11.64 -12.89
C THR A 42 -1.86 10.57 -13.91
N TRP A 43 -2.44 9.46 -13.47
CA TRP A 43 -2.82 8.36 -14.36
C TRP A 43 -4.23 8.58 -14.91
N ASP A 44 -4.36 8.50 -16.23
CA ASP A 44 -5.63 8.75 -16.92
C ASP A 44 -6.50 7.48 -17.08
N GLY A 45 -5.94 6.30 -16.81
CA GLY A 45 -6.61 5.00 -16.93
C GLY A 45 -7.15 4.47 -15.58
N ASP A 46 -7.52 3.19 -15.56
CA ASP A 46 -7.86 2.53 -14.29
C ASP A 46 -6.59 2.37 -13.44
N LEU A 47 -6.67 2.63 -12.14
CA LEU A 47 -5.55 2.40 -11.23
C LEU A 47 -5.21 0.91 -11.12
N GLU A 48 -6.18 0.01 -11.35
CA GLU A 48 -5.89 -1.42 -11.40
C GLU A 48 -4.90 -1.75 -12.53
N ASP A 49 -4.94 -1.04 -13.66
CA ASP A 49 -4.00 -1.27 -14.77
C ASP A 49 -2.54 -1.11 -14.31
N LEU A 50 -2.27 -0.10 -13.46
CA LEU A 50 -0.94 0.10 -12.88
C LEU A 50 -0.47 -1.07 -11.99
N ALA A 51 -1.40 -1.77 -11.35
CA ALA A 51 -1.12 -2.96 -10.57
C ALA A 51 -0.94 -4.22 -11.45
N ARG A 52 -1.57 -4.24 -12.63
CA ARG A 52 -1.53 -5.37 -13.58
C ARG A 52 -0.43 -5.25 -14.64
N GLU A 53 0.25 -4.10 -14.76
CA GLU A 53 1.50 -3.89 -15.50
C GLU A 53 2.68 -4.69 -14.89
N MET A 54 2.55 -6.02 -14.82
CA MET A 54 3.55 -6.90 -14.19
C MET A 54 3.82 -8.13 -15.04
N THR A 55 5.09 -8.54 -15.05
CA THR A 55 5.49 -9.81 -15.66
C THR A 55 4.91 -10.98 -14.84
N PRO A 56 4.14 -11.90 -15.46
CA PRO A 56 3.67 -13.11 -14.79
C PRO A 56 4.85 -13.89 -14.17
N GLY A 57 4.71 -14.30 -12.91
CA GLY A 57 5.78 -14.96 -12.16
C GLY A 57 6.91 -14.04 -11.66
N GLY A 58 6.86 -12.72 -11.96
CA GLY A 58 7.77 -11.73 -11.41
C GLY A 58 7.46 -11.39 -9.94
N LEU A 59 8.41 -10.73 -9.25
CA LEU A 59 8.29 -10.44 -7.82
C LEU A 59 7.04 -9.65 -7.45
N ASN A 60 6.73 -8.61 -8.23
CA ASN A 60 5.55 -7.80 -7.98
C ASN A 60 4.25 -8.58 -8.23
N TRP A 61 4.24 -9.45 -9.25
CA TRP A 61 3.10 -10.33 -9.54
C TRP A 61 2.87 -11.29 -8.37
N MET A 62 3.94 -11.93 -7.88
CA MET A 62 3.85 -12.83 -6.73
C MET A 62 3.37 -12.10 -5.48
N ALA A 63 3.85 -10.88 -5.23
CA ALA A 63 3.43 -10.08 -4.09
C ALA A 63 1.94 -9.71 -4.17
N LEU A 64 1.47 -9.24 -5.33
CA LEU A 64 0.06 -8.92 -5.54
C LEU A 64 -0.82 -10.16 -5.39
N THR A 65 -0.48 -11.27 -6.06
CA THR A 65 -1.22 -12.53 -5.97
C THR A 65 -1.33 -13.01 -4.52
N HIS A 66 -0.24 -13.01 -3.75
CA HIS A 66 -0.29 -13.42 -2.34
C HIS A 66 -1.14 -12.49 -1.46
N LEU A 67 -1.19 -11.19 -1.77
CA LEU A 67 -2.05 -10.24 -1.05
C LEU A 67 -3.53 -10.49 -1.37
N GLU A 68 -3.85 -10.76 -2.63
CA GLU A 68 -5.20 -11.09 -3.08
C GLU A 68 -5.68 -12.44 -2.52
N GLU A 69 -4.84 -13.48 -2.56
CA GLU A 69 -5.15 -14.80 -2.00
C GLU A 69 -5.43 -14.76 -0.50
N LYS A 70 -4.83 -13.81 0.22
CA LYS A 70 -5.05 -13.59 1.66
C LYS A 70 -6.19 -12.63 1.97
N ASP A 71 -6.87 -12.13 0.95
CA ASP A 71 -7.89 -11.10 1.08
C ASP A 71 -7.40 -9.88 1.88
N ALA A 72 -6.17 -9.43 1.59
CA ALA A 72 -5.49 -8.43 2.42
C ALA A 72 -6.14 -7.03 2.38
N TYR A 73 -7.07 -6.79 1.46
CA TYR A 73 -7.68 -5.48 1.22
C TYR A 73 -9.10 -5.36 1.78
N THR A 74 -9.89 -6.43 1.82
CA THR A 74 -11.27 -6.40 2.35
C THR A 74 -11.34 -5.87 3.79
N PRO A 75 -10.47 -6.28 4.73
CA PRO A 75 -10.50 -5.75 6.10
C PRO A 75 -10.36 -4.22 6.17
N TRP A 76 -9.63 -3.60 5.23
CA TRP A 76 -9.55 -2.13 5.16
C TRP A 76 -10.88 -1.52 4.80
N THR A 77 -11.57 -2.07 3.80
CA THR A 77 -12.88 -1.56 3.36
C THR A 77 -13.95 -1.74 4.44
N GLU A 78 -13.91 -2.82 5.20
CA GLU A 78 -14.83 -3.05 6.33
C GLU A 78 -14.62 -2.03 7.45
N ILE A 79 -13.36 -1.82 7.87
CA ILE A 79 -13.02 -0.84 8.91
C ILE A 79 -13.41 0.57 8.46
N LEU A 80 -13.04 0.95 7.23
CA LEU A 80 -13.33 2.28 6.69
C LEU A 80 -14.82 2.49 6.39
N GLY A 81 -15.58 1.43 6.09
CA GLY A 81 -17.02 1.50 5.85
C GLY A 81 -17.77 2.10 7.04
N SER A 82 -17.43 1.70 8.26
CA SER A 82 -18.02 2.27 9.49
C SER A 82 -17.76 3.78 9.64
N ILE A 83 -16.60 4.25 9.17
CA ILE A 83 -16.22 5.67 9.20
C ILE A 83 -16.95 6.42 8.07
N LEU A 84 -17.04 5.82 6.89
CA LEU A 84 -17.75 6.37 5.74
C LEU A 84 -19.23 6.61 6.06
N GLU A 85 -19.88 5.65 6.71
CA GLU A 85 -21.28 5.82 7.15
C GLU A 85 -21.47 7.05 8.04
N LYS A 86 -20.50 7.36 8.90
CA LYS A 86 -20.54 8.55 9.74
C LYS A 86 -20.39 9.82 8.90
N VAL A 87 -19.43 9.84 7.98
CA VAL A 87 -19.17 10.99 7.10
C VAL A 87 -20.36 11.30 6.18
N ILE A 88 -21.09 10.29 5.70
CA ILE A 88 -22.25 10.48 4.82
C ILE A 88 -23.48 11.01 5.57
N LYS A 89 -23.62 10.70 6.87
CA LYS A 89 -24.78 11.09 7.70
C LYS A 89 -24.65 12.49 8.30
N GLU A 90 -23.47 13.10 8.25
CA GLU A 90 -23.18 14.50 8.64
C GLU A 90 -23.32 15.44 7.44
#